data_AF-A0A968FXG5-F1
#
_entry.id   AF-A0A968FXG5-F1
#
_cell.length_a   1.000
_cell.length_b   1.000
_cell.length_c   1.000
_cell.angle_alpha   90.00
_cell.angle_beta   90.00
_cell.angle_gamma   90.00
#
_symmetry.space_group_name_H-M   'P 1'
#
loop_
_entity.id
_entity.type
_entity.pdbx_description
1 polymer ?
#
loop_
_entity_poly.entity_id
_entity_poly.type
_entity_poly.pdbx_seq_one_letter_code
_entity_poly.pdbx_strand_id
1 'polypeptide(L)' 'YDGKVPQTVDELLRLKGVGRKTANLTVILGHGGMGICVDTHVHRISNRWGYVHTRT' A
#
# COMPACT_ATOMS: atom_id res chain seq x y z
N TYR A 1 2.96 13.02 -15.57
CA TYR A 1 1.98 11.99 -15.94
C TYR A 1 0.76 12.60 -16.67
N ASP A 2 0.87 13.78 -17.29
CA ASP A 2 -0.18 14.39 -18.14
C ASP A 2 -1.60 14.39 -17.55
N GLY A 3 -1.72 14.71 -16.26
CA GLY A 3 -2.99 14.73 -15.52
C GLY A 3 -3.56 13.34 -15.18
N LYS A 4 -2.91 12.25 -15.57
CA LYS A 4 -3.30 10.88 -15.25
C LYS A 4 -2.56 10.38 -14.01
N VAL A 5 -3.26 9.60 -13.19
CA VAL A 5 -2.65 8.90 -12.05
C VAL A 5 -1.86 7.70 -12.57
N PRO A 6 -0.60 7.49 -12.14
CA PRO A 6 0.20 6.34 -12.56
C PRO A 6 -0.39 5.01 -12.09
N GLN A 7 -0.19 3.96 -12.89
CA GLN A 7 -0.80 2.65 -12.64
C GLN A 7 0.13 1.67 -11.92
N THR A 8 1.42 1.99 -11.78
CA THR A 8 2.40 1.11 -11.14
C THR A 8 2.82 1.64 -9.77
N VAL A 9 3.14 0.72 -8.86
CA VAL A 9 3.60 1.06 -7.51
C VAL A 9 4.88 1.91 -7.57
N ASP A 10 5.82 1.56 -8.44
CA ASP A 10 7.11 2.25 -8.54
C ASP A 10 6.98 3.70 -9.04
N GLU A 11 6.06 3.96 -9.96
CA GLU A 11 5.77 5.33 -10.41
C GLU A 11 5.02 6.14 -9.35
N LEU A 12 4.07 5.51 -8.65
CA LEU A 12 3.35 6.13 -7.54
C LEU A 12 4.29 6.50 -6.40
N LEU A 13 5.30 5.67 -6.09
CA LEU A 13 6.33 5.95 -5.09
C LEU A 13 7.22 7.16 -5.44
N ARG A 14 7.26 7.60 -6.70
CA ARG A 14 7.97 8.83 -7.10
C ARG A 14 7.18 10.09 -6.77
N LEU A 15 5.89 9.98 -6.45
CA LEU A 15 5.07 11.11 -6.03
C LEU A 15 5.38 11.50 -4.58
N LYS A 16 5.65 12.78 -4.35
CA LYS A 16 5.93 13.30 -3.00
C LYS A 16 4.72 13.05 -2.09
N GLY A 17 4.97 12.40 -0.95
CA GLY A 17 3.93 12.06 0.04
C GLY A 17 3.24 10.71 -0.19
N VAL A 18 3.55 10.02 -1.28
CA VAL A 18 3.02 8.67 -1.54
C VAL A 18 4.01 7.62 -1.04
N GLY A 19 3.66 7.00 0.09
CA GLY A 19 4.36 5.82 0.59
C GLY A 19 3.84 4.52 -0.03
N ARG A 20 4.54 3.40 0.26
CA ARG A 20 4.20 2.07 -0.30
C ARG A 20 2.78 1.62 0.02
N LYS A 21 2.27 1.91 1.22
CA LYS A 21 0.86 1.67 1.60
C LYS A 21 -0.08 2.34 0.59
N THR A 22 0.06 3.65 0.42
CA THR A 22 -0.80 4.48 -0.42
C THR A 22 -0.70 4.07 -1.88
N ALA A 23 0.52 3.80 -2.38
CA ALA A 23 0.74 3.32 -3.74
C ALA A 23 -0.01 2.01 -4.01
N ASN A 24 0.11 1.01 -3.12
CA ASN A 24 -0.62 -0.25 -3.25
C ASN A 24 -2.15 -0.03 -3.24
N LEU A 25 -2.65 0.86 -2.38
CA LEU A 25 -4.07 1.16 -2.32
C LEU A 25 -4.59 1.78 -3.62
N THR A 26 -3.84 2.70 -4.24
CA THR A 26 -4.17 3.28 -5.54
C THR A 26 -4.17 2.23 -6.66
N VAL A 27 -3.20 1.32 -6.68
CA VAL A 27 -3.18 0.23 -7.66
C VAL A 27 -4.39 -0.68 -7.52
N ILE A 28 -4.75 -1.07 -6.30
CA ILE A 28 -5.86 -2.01 -6.05
C ILE A 28 -7.21 -1.35 -6.28
N LEU A 29 -7.51 -0.27 -5.55
CA LEU A 29 -8.84 0.35 -5.57
C LEU A 29 -9.02 1.32 -6.73
N GLY A 30 -7.95 2.02 -7.13
CA GLY A 30 -8.00 3.01 -8.21
C GLY A 30 -7.85 2.41 -9.60
N HIS A 31 -7.16 1.28 -9.72
CA HIS A 31 -6.86 0.66 -11.02
C HIS A 31 -7.24 -0.81 -11.14
N GLY A 32 -7.84 -1.42 -10.10
CA GLY A 32 -8.28 -2.82 -10.13
C GLY A 32 -7.13 -3.83 -10.17
N GLY A 33 -5.92 -3.40 -9.84
CA GLY A 33 -4.73 -4.23 -9.81
C GLY A 33 -4.63 -5.10 -8.56
N MET A 34 -3.56 -5.91 -8.51
CA MET A 34 -3.27 -6.78 -7.37
C MET A 34 -2.26 -6.14 -6.43
N GLY A 35 -2.48 -6.31 -5.12
CA GLY A 35 -1.54 -5.86 -4.09
C GLY A 35 -2.08 -6.06 -2.69
N ILE A 36 -1.26 -5.76 -1.69
CA ILE A 36 -1.66 -5.76 -0.28
C ILE A 36 -1.32 -4.40 0.33
N CYS A 37 -2.33 -3.70 0.82
CA CYS A 37 -2.17 -2.46 1.54
C CYS A 37 -1.97 -2.76 3.03
N VAL A 38 -0.73 -2.72 3.50
CA VAL A 38 -0.41 -2.93 4.92
C VAL A 38 -0.35 -1.59 5.63
N ASP A 39 -1.18 -1.43 6.66
CA ASP A 39 -1.11 -0.32 7.59
C ASP A 39 -1.03 -0.81 9.04
N THR A 40 -1.10 0.12 9.99
CA THR A 40 -0.98 -0.20 11.42
C THR A 40 -2.06 -1.17 11.90
N HIS A 41 -3.22 -1.24 11.24
CA HIS A 41 -4.28 -2.17 11.61
C HIS A 41 -3.98 -3.56 11.11
N VAL A 42 -3.57 -3.69 9.84
CA VAL A 42 -3.13 -4.98 9.28
C VAL A 42 -1.96 -5.52 10.10
N HIS A 43 -0.94 -4.70 10.35
CA HIS A 43 0.22 -5.08 11.15
C HIS A 43 -0.17 -5.51 12.57
N ARG A 44 -1.01 -4.75 13.27
CA ARG A 44 -1.48 -5.09 14.62
C ARG A 44 -2.31 -6.37 14.67
N ILE A 45 -3.21 -6.58 13.71
CA ILE A 45 -4.05 -7.78 13.64
C ILE A 45 -3.19 -9.01 13.35
N SER A 46 -2.28 -8.94 12.38
CA SER A 46 -1.36 -10.04 12.08
C SER A 46 -0.50 -10.44 13.28
N ASN A 47 -0.09 -9.47 14.11
CA ASN A 47 0.61 -9.77 15.37
C ASN A 47 -0.31 -10.41 16.43
N ARG A 48 -1.55 -9.92 16.59
CA ARG A 48 -2.52 -10.51 17.54
C ARG A 48 -2.92 -11.94 17.18
N TRP A 49 -3.03 -12.23 15.89
CA TRP A 49 -3.32 -13.59 15.41
C TRP A 49 -2.13 -14.54 15.49
N GLY A 50 -0.93 -14.04 15.84
CA GLY A 50 0.27 -14.87 15.94
C GLY A 50 0.85 -15.26 14.58
N TYR A 51 0.45 -14.61 13.48
CA TYR A 51 1.05 -14.84 12.17
C TYR A 51 2.45 -14.24 12.06
N VAL A 52 2.71 -13.17 12.81
CA VAL A 52 4.02 -12.54 12.94
C VAL A 52 4.25 -12.11 14.37
N HIS A 53 5.51 -12.00 14.78
CA HIS A 53 5.91 -11.48 16.10
C HIS A 53 6.89 -10.32 15.92
N THR A 54 6.36 -9.11 15.96
CA THR A 54 7.08 -7.87 15.70
C THR A 54 6.60 -6.79 16.66
N ARG A 55 7.42 -5.76 16.88
CA ARG A 55 7.00 -4.61 17.70
C ARG A 55 5.98 -3.78 16.92
N THR A 56 4.74 -3.76 17.39
CA THR A 56 3.64 -2.93 16.89
C THR A 56 3.56 -1.60 17.62
#